data_AF-A0A832R462-F1
#
_entry.id   AF-A0A832R462-F1
#
_cell.length_a   1.000
_cell.length_b   1.000
_cell.length_c   1.000
_cell.angle_alpha   90.00
_cell.angle_beta   90.00
_cell.angle_gamma   90.00
#
_symmetry.space_group_name_H-M   'P 1'
#
loop_
_entity.id
_entity.type
_entity.pdbx_description
1 polymer ?
#
loop_
_entity_poly.entity_id
_entity_poly.type
_entity_poly.pdbx_seq_one_letter_code
_entity_poly.pdbx_strand_id
1 'polypeptide(L)'
;MFAEIPAARLSRSKKWIGHFVLALFTLFLASCAGHSLRSHCPGPDGCGRVDLREAEGVQSTGRLLPEDSLNTLPFSSVAREHPTIGRLKGHGSLSIGRITRGILVNGAMLDLKGEHHQVLETQAQRQLVCGTDELVAVIEKSAKKVAKAYPGAVLTVGNIGRCGGGPIPYSVSHNSGRDADIGFYLLGPDGKQYIPKGLVKLDSRGTAIDNGVPVRFDTKKNWALVKTLLSDSLVSVQWLFVSKGLRKLLLKHAEAIGEPADLIAKAGEVLAQPARSSPHNDHFHLRIYCSADDQLEGCVDFGSNRSWYAGPNPKVSARIKELIRLSRSNDPKVRRDAAIVLGRMEDEAAQNRIFQMLSDKDEAVVHQAAIAIKEYSAPTDPDRIIKVLLRHESDTVAGHLFKALTAFKRRTQTKALLKLLASGRQLEFDMEVFKFTSPVRDVALDRLCKVTKRKAAITLAGALSMPGVDVAAIDDRLRILTGMNPDTETESDMIRIWQESTGVSEGNKRWFR
;
A
#
# COMPACT_ATOMS: atom_id res chain seq x y z
N MET A 1 -29.18 -49.74 26.30
CA MET A 1 -28.45 -50.36 25.17
C MET A 1 -27.67 -49.28 24.44
N PHE A 2 -26.48 -48.96 24.95
CA PHE A 2 -25.50 -48.18 24.19
C PHE A 2 -24.80 -49.17 23.26
N ALA A 3 -24.94 -48.97 21.94
CA ALA A 3 -24.12 -49.68 20.98
C ALA A 3 -22.70 -49.12 21.08
N GLU A 4 -21.77 -49.98 21.51
CA GLU A 4 -20.34 -49.69 21.57
C GLU A 4 -19.79 -49.43 20.16
N ILE A 5 -19.29 -48.21 19.95
CA ILE A 5 -18.43 -47.89 18.81
C ILE A 5 -17.02 -48.38 19.18
N PRO A 6 -16.31 -49.14 18.32
CA PRO A 6 -15.04 -49.77 18.69
C PRO A 6 -13.95 -48.74 19.04
N ALA A 7 -13.34 -48.92 20.21
CA ALA A 7 -12.26 -48.09 20.77
C ALA A 7 -10.94 -48.05 19.95
N ALA A 8 -10.87 -48.75 18.82
CA ALA A 8 -9.65 -48.87 18.01
C ALA A 8 -9.43 -47.72 17.00
N ARG A 9 -10.45 -46.92 16.66
CA ARG A 9 -10.28 -45.75 15.75
C ARG A 9 -9.93 -44.44 16.46
N LEU A 10 -10.24 -44.35 17.77
CA LEU A 10 -10.00 -43.14 18.56
C LEU A 10 -8.54 -43.00 19.03
N SER A 11 -7.76 -44.09 19.12
CA SER A 11 -6.36 -44.04 19.62
C SER A 11 -5.34 -43.54 18.59
N ARG A 12 -5.58 -43.78 17.29
CA ARG A 12 -4.75 -43.21 16.20
C ARG A 12 -5.00 -41.71 16.04
N SER A 13 -6.24 -41.23 16.17
CA SER A 13 -6.58 -39.80 16.03
C SER A 13 -5.89 -38.89 17.05
N LYS A 14 -5.65 -39.38 18.29
CA LYS A 14 -4.95 -38.61 19.34
C LYS A 14 -3.43 -38.60 19.15
N LYS A 15 -2.83 -39.68 18.64
CA LYS A 15 -1.42 -39.69 18.18
C LYS A 15 -1.23 -38.82 16.95
N TRP A 16 -2.25 -38.77 16.08
CA TRP A 16 -2.30 -37.90 14.93
C TRP A 16 -2.35 -36.43 15.35
N ILE A 17 -3.24 -36.00 16.25
CA ILE A 17 -3.22 -34.61 16.74
C ILE A 17 -1.87 -34.26 17.40
N GLY A 18 -1.21 -35.19 18.08
CA GLY A 18 0.13 -35.01 18.64
C GLY A 18 1.24 -34.87 17.58
N HIS A 19 1.32 -35.78 16.61
CA HIS A 19 2.29 -35.74 15.50
C HIS A 19 2.00 -34.66 14.47
N PHE A 20 0.72 -34.30 14.29
CA PHE A 20 0.25 -33.25 13.42
C PHE A 20 0.50 -31.88 14.06
N VAL A 21 0.38 -31.73 15.39
CA VAL A 21 0.86 -30.53 16.11
C VAL A 21 2.39 -30.41 16.04
N LEU A 22 3.13 -31.52 16.09
CA LEU A 22 4.59 -31.55 15.94
C LEU A 22 5.02 -31.20 14.50
N ALA A 23 4.37 -31.77 13.48
CA ALA A 23 4.57 -31.48 12.06
C ALA A 23 4.11 -30.07 11.67
N LEU A 24 3.05 -29.54 12.29
CA LEU A 24 2.67 -28.13 12.15
C LEU A 24 3.68 -27.19 12.79
N PHE A 25 4.35 -27.60 13.87
CA PHE A 25 5.42 -26.82 14.48
C PHE A 25 6.67 -26.77 13.59
N THR A 26 7.00 -27.87 12.90
CA THR A 26 8.11 -27.91 11.93
C THR A 26 7.78 -27.14 10.65
N LEU A 27 6.54 -27.21 10.17
CA LEU A 27 6.08 -26.50 8.97
C LEU A 27 5.96 -24.98 9.09
N PHE A 28 5.62 -24.49 10.28
CA PHE A 28 5.36 -23.07 10.50
C PHE A 28 6.60 -22.17 10.41
N LEU A 29 7.79 -22.73 10.56
CA LEU A 29 9.03 -21.96 10.41
C LEU A 29 9.52 -21.92 8.96
N ALA A 30 9.09 -22.87 8.10
CA ALA A 30 9.56 -22.95 6.72
C ALA A 30 8.99 -21.92 5.77
N SER A 31 7.71 -21.57 5.91
CA SER A 31 7.07 -20.57 5.03
C SER A 31 7.18 -19.13 5.57
N CYS A 32 7.85 -18.93 6.72
CA CYS A 32 7.87 -17.67 7.46
C CYS A 32 9.22 -16.90 7.42
N ALA A 33 10.24 -17.40 6.70
CA ALA A 33 11.56 -16.76 6.64
C ALA A 33 11.92 -16.28 5.22
N GLY A 34 11.07 -15.44 4.63
CA GLY A 34 11.44 -14.60 3.50
C GLY A 34 12.07 -13.29 3.98
N HIS A 35 13.41 -13.23 3.93
CA HIS A 35 14.29 -12.04 3.95
C HIS A 35 14.49 -11.26 5.26
N SER A 36 15.69 -11.45 5.85
CA SER A 36 16.56 -10.37 6.32
C SER A 36 17.92 -10.96 6.71
N LEU A 37 18.83 -11.16 5.75
CA LEU A 37 20.24 -11.41 6.07
C LEU A 37 21.02 -10.10 5.93
N ARG A 38 21.31 -9.47 7.07
CA ARG A 38 22.53 -8.67 7.23
C ARG A 38 23.66 -9.66 7.44
N SER A 39 24.52 -9.83 6.45
CA SER A 39 25.78 -10.57 6.60
C SER A 39 26.75 -9.77 7.48
N HIS A 40 27.00 -10.26 8.71
CA HIS A 40 28.23 -9.95 9.44
C HIS A 40 29.27 -11.01 9.03
N CYS A 41 30.39 -10.58 8.41
CA CYS A 41 31.56 -11.42 8.15
C CYS A 41 32.29 -11.65 9.50
N PRO A 42 32.56 -12.90 9.95
CA PRO A 42 33.43 -13.16 11.08
C PRO A 42 34.82 -13.63 10.61
N GLY A 43 35.88 -12.98 11.07
CA GLY A 43 37.25 -13.50 10.95
C GLY A 43 38.25 -12.54 10.29
N PRO A 44 39.56 -12.73 10.51
CA PRO A 44 40.57 -11.69 10.31
C PRO A 44 40.90 -11.36 8.85
N ASP A 45 40.47 -12.20 7.89
CA ASP A 45 40.94 -12.15 6.50
C ASP A 45 39.82 -11.88 5.48
N GLY A 46 38.97 -10.89 5.78
CA GLY A 46 38.19 -10.07 4.82
C GLY A 46 37.60 -10.72 3.57
N CYS A 47 36.26 -10.75 3.50
CA CYS A 47 35.41 -11.15 2.37
C CYS A 47 36.07 -10.86 0.97
N GLY A 48 36.55 -11.92 0.32
CA GLY A 48 37.42 -11.88 -0.86
C GLY A 48 36.82 -11.19 -2.08
N ARG A 49 37.66 -10.41 -2.77
CA ARG A 49 37.33 -9.71 -4.02
C ARG A 49 37.05 -10.72 -5.13
N VAL A 50 35.90 -10.60 -5.78
CA VAL A 50 35.64 -11.23 -7.08
C VAL A 50 35.62 -10.08 -8.10
N ASP A 51 36.53 -10.13 -9.08
CA ASP A 51 36.62 -9.15 -10.16
C ASP A 51 35.32 -9.14 -11.00
N LEU A 52 34.82 -7.94 -11.29
CA LEU A 52 33.68 -7.73 -12.17
C LEU A 52 34.10 -8.00 -13.62
N ARG A 53 33.63 -9.11 -14.20
CA ARG A 53 33.64 -9.30 -15.65
C ARG A 53 32.58 -8.39 -16.30
N GLU A 54 32.97 -7.79 -17.42
CA GLU A 54 32.13 -6.96 -18.28
C GLU A 54 30.89 -7.72 -18.76
N ALA A 55 29.76 -7.00 -18.82
CA ALA A 55 28.48 -7.52 -19.26
C ALA A 55 28.49 -7.77 -20.77
N GLU A 56 28.70 -9.01 -21.19
CA GLU A 56 28.34 -9.44 -22.54
C GLU A 56 26.82 -9.50 -22.67
N GLY A 57 26.31 -8.87 -23.72
CA GLY A 57 24.90 -8.65 -23.97
C GLY A 57 24.12 -9.94 -24.16
N VAL A 58 22.96 -10.01 -23.50
CA VAL A 58 21.87 -10.92 -23.86
C VAL A 58 20.66 -10.05 -24.14
N GLN A 59 20.35 -9.87 -25.42
CA GLN A 59 19.02 -9.49 -25.86
C GLN A 59 18.08 -10.66 -25.52
N SER A 60 17.28 -10.53 -24.48
CA SER A 60 16.14 -11.40 -24.25
C SER A 60 14.87 -10.71 -24.75
N THR A 61 14.31 -11.24 -25.83
CA THR A 61 12.96 -10.94 -26.31
C THR A 61 11.94 -11.66 -25.42
N GLY A 62 11.90 -11.30 -24.14
CA GLY A 62 10.89 -11.78 -23.19
C GLY A 62 9.70 -10.82 -23.15
N ARG A 63 8.48 -11.30 -23.39
CA ARG A 63 7.27 -10.53 -23.05
C ARG A 63 7.28 -10.28 -21.54
N LEU A 64 7.48 -9.03 -21.14
CA LEU A 64 7.31 -8.56 -19.76
C LEU A 64 5.90 -8.93 -19.26
N LEU A 65 5.79 -9.33 -18.00
CA LEU A 65 4.48 -9.48 -17.35
C LEU A 65 3.74 -8.11 -17.40
N PRO A 66 2.41 -8.07 -17.52
CA PRO A 66 1.67 -6.81 -17.67
C PRO A 66 1.97 -5.78 -16.57
N GLU A 67 2.14 -6.22 -15.31
CA GLU A 67 2.52 -5.34 -14.19
C GLU A 67 3.95 -4.81 -14.27
N ASP A 68 4.88 -5.58 -14.84
CA ASP A 68 6.28 -5.17 -15.04
C ASP A 68 6.40 -4.17 -16.19
N SER A 69 5.52 -4.28 -17.20
CA SER A 69 5.42 -3.31 -18.29
C SER A 69 4.93 -1.93 -17.83
N LEU A 70 4.18 -1.86 -16.72
CA LEU A 70 3.78 -0.59 -16.12
C LEU A 70 4.94 0.07 -15.36
N ASN A 71 6.00 -0.65 -15.03
CA ASN A 71 7.14 -0.15 -14.26
C ASN A 71 8.41 0.05 -15.08
N THR A 72 8.31 -0.05 -16.41
CA THR A 72 9.38 0.36 -17.32
C THR A 72 9.44 1.89 -17.41
N LEU A 73 10.65 2.41 -17.56
CA LEU A 73 10.88 3.84 -17.77
C LEU A 73 10.69 4.19 -19.26
N PRO A 74 10.03 5.30 -19.59
CA PRO A 74 9.24 6.16 -18.71
C PRO A 74 7.93 5.46 -18.27
N PHE A 75 7.46 5.78 -17.06
CA PHE A 75 6.27 5.11 -16.51
C PHE A 75 5.03 5.43 -17.33
N SER A 76 4.32 4.39 -17.76
CA SER A 76 3.07 4.54 -18.52
C SER A 76 1.94 5.07 -17.64
N SER A 77 1.08 5.91 -18.24
CA SER A 77 -0.17 6.37 -17.64
C SER A 77 -1.17 5.23 -17.50
N VAL A 78 -1.94 5.23 -16.41
CA VAL A 78 -3.04 4.28 -16.20
C VAL A 78 -4.36 5.03 -16.36
N ALA A 79 -5.13 4.69 -17.38
CA ALA A 79 -6.47 5.25 -17.53
C ALA A 79 -7.35 4.83 -16.33
N ARG A 80 -7.99 5.81 -15.70
CA ARG A 80 -8.92 5.57 -14.59
C ARG A 80 -10.29 6.06 -14.98
N GLU A 81 -11.26 5.16 -14.97
CA GLU A 81 -12.66 5.53 -15.09
C GLU A 81 -13.26 5.82 -13.71
N HIS A 82 -14.01 6.91 -13.62
CA HIS A 82 -14.82 7.26 -12.46
C HIS A 82 -16.19 7.79 -12.91
N PRO A 83 -17.29 7.19 -12.42
CA PRO A 83 -18.61 7.61 -12.84
C PRO A 83 -18.96 9.02 -12.39
N THR A 84 -19.49 9.81 -13.33
CA THR A 84 -20.02 11.15 -13.06
C THR A 84 -21.52 11.05 -12.78
N ILE A 85 -21.89 10.73 -11.55
CA ILE A 85 -23.29 10.48 -11.15
C ILE A 85 -23.72 11.32 -9.95
N GLY A 86 -25.02 11.63 -9.88
CA GLY A 86 -25.62 12.44 -8.83
C GLY A 86 -25.35 13.94 -8.98
N ARG A 87 -25.99 14.72 -8.11
CA ARG A 87 -25.85 16.18 -8.04
C ARG A 87 -24.69 16.60 -7.17
N LEU A 88 -24.50 15.93 -6.03
CA LEU A 88 -23.34 16.17 -5.16
C LEU A 88 -22.23 15.29 -5.72
N LYS A 89 -21.21 15.84 -6.38
CA LYS A 89 -20.08 15.08 -6.91
C LYS A 89 -18.83 15.95 -6.93
N GLY A 90 -17.66 15.31 -6.90
CA GLY A 90 -16.39 16.00 -7.10
C GLY A 90 -16.23 16.49 -8.54
N HIS A 91 -15.39 17.51 -8.72
CA HIS A 91 -15.11 18.15 -10.00
C HIS A 91 -13.60 18.20 -10.27
N GLY A 92 -13.21 18.30 -11.55
CA GLY A 92 -11.81 18.34 -11.95
C GLY A 92 -11.10 17.00 -11.77
N SER A 93 -9.83 17.07 -11.39
CA SER A 93 -9.06 15.92 -10.94
C SER A 93 -9.62 15.36 -9.62
N LEU A 94 -9.50 14.04 -9.41
CA LEU A 94 -9.95 13.41 -8.17
C LEU A 94 -8.84 12.55 -7.58
N SER A 95 -8.44 12.86 -6.34
CA SER A 95 -7.69 11.97 -5.47
C SER A 95 -8.65 11.01 -4.78
N ILE A 96 -8.52 9.70 -5.02
CA ILE A 96 -9.41 8.69 -4.43
C ILE A 96 -8.59 7.74 -3.56
N GLY A 97 -9.09 7.44 -2.36
CA GLY A 97 -8.45 6.59 -1.38
C GLY A 97 -7.35 7.29 -0.58
N ARG A 98 -6.39 6.50 -0.10
CA ARG A 98 -5.26 6.98 0.72
C ARG A 98 -4.04 7.24 -0.15
N ILE A 99 -3.13 8.06 0.36
CA ILE A 99 -1.82 8.33 -0.25
C ILE A 99 -0.96 7.07 -0.48
N THR A 100 -1.18 5.98 0.27
CA THR A 100 -0.47 4.69 0.10
C THR A 100 -1.28 3.65 -0.66
N ARG A 101 -2.57 3.87 -0.89
CA ARG A 101 -3.46 2.97 -1.62
C ARG A 101 -4.60 3.81 -2.19
N GLY A 102 -4.33 4.38 -3.35
CA GLY A 102 -5.23 5.32 -3.99
C GLY A 102 -4.98 5.38 -5.48
N ILE A 103 -5.84 6.13 -6.15
CA ILE A 103 -5.76 6.41 -7.58
C ILE A 103 -5.95 7.91 -7.80
N LEU A 104 -5.55 8.35 -8.99
CA LEU A 104 -5.75 9.72 -9.46
C LEU A 104 -6.59 9.65 -10.73
N VAL A 105 -7.71 10.35 -10.76
CA VAL A 105 -8.59 10.45 -11.93
C VAL A 105 -8.44 11.85 -12.51
N ASN A 106 -8.31 11.96 -13.84
CA ASN A 106 -8.16 13.24 -14.54
C ASN A 106 -7.09 14.16 -13.93
N GLY A 107 -5.96 13.58 -13.51
CA GLY A 107 -4.89 14.33 -12.86
C GLY A 107 -4.26 15.39 -13.77
N ALA A 108 -3.88 16.52 -13.19
CA ALA A 108 -3.07 17.53 -13.83
C ALA A 108 -1.62 17.06 -13.96
N MET A 109 -0.98 17.46 -15.05
CA MET A 109 0.43 17.21 -15.32
C MET A 109 1.22 18.49 -15.09
N LEU A 110 2.29 18.42 -14.28
CA LEU A 110 3.24 19.51 -14.17
C LEU A 110 4.18 19.49 -15.39
N ASP A 111 4.31 20.61 -16.09
CA ASP A 111 5.28 20.75 -17.17
C ASP A 111 6.70 20.49 -16.68
N LEU A 112 7.50 19.75 -17.47
CA LEU A 112 8.89 19.44 -17.12
C LEU A 112 9.74 20.70 -16.92
N LYS A 113 9.38 21.79 -17.59
CA LYS A 113 9.99 23.10 -17.44
C LYS A 113 8.93 24.18 -17.62
N GLY A 114 8.69 24.95 -16.55
CA GLY A 114 7.87 26.15 -16.58
C GLY A 114 8.70 27.42 -16.46
N GLU A 115 8.02 28.56 -16.33
CA GLU A 115 8.66 29.88 -16.20
C GLU A 115 9.55 29.97 -14.94
N HIS A 116 9.13 29.34 -13.84
CA HIS A 116 9.78 29.44 -12.53
C HIS A 116 10.03 28.09 -11.86
N HIS A 117 9.79 26.99 -12.57
CA HIS A 117 10.04 25.64 -12.06
C HIS A 117 10.67 24.74 -13.12
N GLN A 118 11.34 23.69 -12.67
CA GLN A 118 11.77 22.60 -13.53
C GLN A 118 11.76 21.27 -12.78
N VAL A 119 11.38 20.20 -13.47
CA VAL A 119 11.56 18.84 -12.99
C VAL A 119 13.03 18.47 -13.14
N LEU A 120 13.62 17.88 -12.10
CA LEU A 120 15.02 17.48 -12.10
C LEU A 120 15.30 16.44 -13.20
N GLU A 121 16.45 16.52 -13.87
CA GLU A 121 16.84 15.68 -15.02
C GLU A 121 16.61 14.19 -14.76
N THR A 122 17.07 13.69 -13.61
CA THR A 122 16.90 12.29 -13.19
C THR A 122 15.44 11.90 -13.00
N GLN A 123 14.59 12.81 -12.53
CA GLN A 123 13.17 12.55 -12.28
C GLN A 123 12.32 12.74 -13.54
N ALA A 124 12.70 13.65 -14.44
CA ALA A 124 12.04 13.88 -15.72
C ALA A 124 11.99 12.60 -16.58
N GLN A 125 13.05 11.78 -16.53
CA GLN A 125 13.12 10.48 -17.20
C GLN A 125 12.03 9.48 -16.75
N ARG A 126 11.43 9.71 -15.57
CA ARG A 126 10.42 8.80 -14.99
C ARG A 126 9.00 9.12 -15.44
N GLN A 127 8.73 10.35 -15.88
CA GLN A 127 7.37 10.86 -16.17
C GLN A 127 6.37 10.71 -15.00
N LEU A 128 6.87 10.78 -13.75
CA LEU A 128 6.04 10.78 -12.54
C LEU A 128 5.65 12.20 -12.13
N VAL A 129 4.96 12.92 -13.01
CA VAL A 129 4.69 14.37 -12.90
C VAL A 129 3.20 14.72 -12.76
N CYS A 130 2.35 13.72 -12.44
CA CYS A 130 0.91 13.90 -12.32
C CYS A 130 0.46 14.00 -10.86
N GLY A 131 -0.36 15.01 -10.57
CA GLY A 131 -0.99 15.27 -9.27
C GLY A 131 -2.45 15.72 -9.43
N THR A 132 -3.10 16.08 -8.33
CA THR A 132 -4.38 16.80 -8.42
C THR A 132 -4.16 18.21 -8.98
N ASP A 133 -5.23 18.80 -9.52
CA ASP A 133 -5.25 20.18 -10.02
C ASP A 133 -4.70 21.15 -8.97
N GLU A 134 -5.09 20.98 -7.69
CA GLU A 134 -4.66 21.85 -6.62
C GLU A 134 -3.18 21.65 -6.25
N LEU A 135 -2.67 20.42 -6.31
CA LEU A 135 -1.24 20.15 -6.06
C LEU A 135 -0.36 20.79 -7.13
N VAL A 136 -0.69 20.61 -8.41
CA VAL A 136 0.07 21.21 -9.51
C VAL A 136 -0.01 22.74 -9.41
N ALA A 137 -1.22 23.29 -9.20
CA ALA A 137 -1.42 24.72 -9.07
C ALA A 137 -0.64 25.34 -7.89
N VAL A 138 -0.58 24.69 -6.73
CA VAL A 138 0.18 25.25 -5.59
C VAL A 138 1.69 25.20 -5.82
N ILE A 139 2.21 24.20 -6.54
CA ILE A 139 3.63 24.11 -6.90
C ILE A 139 4.00 25.30 -7.81
N GLU A 140 3.25 25.51 -8.89
CA GLU A 140 3.50 26.60 -9.85
C GLU A 140 3.33 27.98 -9.20
N LYS A 141 2.26 28.15 -8.41
CA LYS A 141 1.99 29.39 -7.68
C LYS A 141 3.08 29.69 -6.65
N SER A 142 3.60 28.68 -5.96
CA SER A 142 4.69 28.84 -5.00
C SER A 142 5.99 29.19 -5.72
N ALA A 143 6.31 28.51 -6.82
CA ALA A 143 7.46 28.83 -7.67
C ALA A 143 7.43 30.31 -8.12
N LYS A 144 6.29 30.77 -8.64
CA LYS A 144 6.08 32.16 -9.04
C LYS A 144 6.23 33.15 -7.89
N LYS A 145 5.66 32.86 -6.72
CA LYS A 145 5.76 33.74 -5.54
C LYS A 145 7.21 33.83 -5.04
N VAL A 146 7.96 32.74 -5.04
CA VAL A 146 9.38 32.75 -4.66
C VAL A 146 10.20 33.51 -5.70
N ALA A 147 9.99 33.29 -6.99
CA ALA A 147 10.67 34.02 -8.06
C ALA A 147 10.39 35.54 -8.03
N LYS A 148 9.18 35.95 -7.62
CA LYS A 148 8.85 37.35 -7.39
C LYS A 148 9.65 37.97 -6.24
N ALA A 149 9.87 37.22 -5.15
CA ALA A 149 10.67 37.68 -4.02
C ALA A 149 12.19 37.60 -4.29
N TYR A 150 12.60 36.65 -5.14
CA TYR A 150 13.99 36.37 -5.50
C TYR A 150 14.09 36.20 -7.03
N PRO A 151 14.28 37.30 -7.79
CA PRO A 151 14.34 37.24 -9.24
C PRO A 151 15.35 36.19 -9.75
N GLY A 152 14.91 35.36 -10.69
CA GLY A 152 15.70 34.26 -11.25
C GLY A 152 15.68 32.97 -10.41
N ALA A 153 14.95 32.92 -9.30
CA ALA A 153 14.78 31.67 -8.56
C ALA A 153 13.96 30.65 -9.37
N VAL A 154 14.44 29.41 -9.42
CA VAL A 154 13.78 28.29 -10.10
C VAL A 154 13.48 27.18 -9.09
N LEU A 155 12.22 26.82 -8.91
CA LEU A 155 11.84 25.71 -8.05
C LEU A 155 12.17 24.38 -8.74
N THR A 156 12.96 23.52 -8.09
CA THR A 156 13.22 22.16 -8.60
C THR A 156 12.19 21.18 -8.04
N VAL A 157 11.66 20.31 -8.89
CA VAL A 157 10.63 19.33 -8.53
C VAL A 157 11.13 17.92 -8.83
N GLY A 158 10.89 17.00 -7.90
CA GLY A 158 11.18 15.57 -8.02
C GLY A 158 9.97 14.78 -8.50
N ASN A 159 9.67 13.64 -7.87
CA ASN A 159 8.50 12.84 -8.26
C ASN A 159 7.22 13.43 -7.64
N ILE A 160 6.13 13.45 -8.40
CA ILE A 160 4.78 13.77 -7.93
C ILE A 160 3.96 12.49 -7.86
N GLY A 161 3.74 11.83 -8.99
CA GLY A 161 2.90 10.65 -9.05
C GLY A 161 2.73 10.18 -10.48
N ARG A 162 2.29 8.93 -10.63
CA ARG A 162 1.92 8.39 -11.94
C ARG A 162 0.62 9.02 -12.40
N CYS A 163 0.48 9.33 -13.69
CA CYS A 163 -0.81 9.68 -14.26
C CYS A 163 -1.75 8.47 -14.15
N GLY A 164 -2.86 8.61 -13.42
CA GLY A 164 -3.71 7.48 -13.00
C GLY A 164 -3.49 6.99 -11.56
N GLY A 165 -2.45 7.49 -10.89
CA GLY A 165 -2.09 7.12 -9.53
C GLY A 165 -1.62 5.66 -9.40
N GLY A 166 -1.74 5.11 -8.19
CA GLY A 166 -1.25 3.79 -7.84
C GLY A 166 0.24 3.77 -7.46
N PRO A 167 0.75 2.58 -7.08
CA PRO A 167 2.09 2.43 -6.53
C PRO A 167 3.19 2.85 -7.51
N ILE A 168 4.24 3.46 -6.94
CA ILE A 168 5.50 3.76 -7.62
C ILE A 168 6.67 3.18 -6.82
N PRO A 169 7.77 2.75 -7.47
CA PRO A 169 8.89 2.13 -6.75
C PRO A 169 9.73 3.11 -5.92
N TYR A 170 9.57 4.42 -6.14
CA TYR A 170 10.38 5.46 -5.48
C TYR A 170 9.78 6.01 -4.20
N SER A 171 8.50 5.74 -3.92
CA SER A 171 7.82 6.22 -2.71
C SER A 171 6.72 5.26 -2.30
N VAL A 172 6.52 5.12 -0.99
CA VAL A 172 5.40 4.35 -0.42
C VAL A 172 4.09 5.13 -0.52
N SER A 173 4.18 6.47 -0.64
CA SER A 173 3.04 7.36 -0.89
C SER A 173 2.95 7.76 -2.37
N HIS A 174 2.41 8.92 -2.74
CA HIS A 174 2.28 9.39 -4.14
C HIS A 174 1.24 8.64 -4.97
N ASN A 175 0.45 7.75 -4.35
CA ASN A 175 -0.48 6.91 -5.11
C ASN A 175 -1.76 7.64 -5.51
N SER A 176 -2.08 8.76 -4.86
CA SER A 176 -3.35 9.47 -5.08
C SER A 176 -3.18 10.93 -5.55
N GLY A 177 -1.98 11.31 -6.03
CA GLY A 177 -1.75 12.66 -6.57
C GLY A 177 -1.72 13.80 -5.57
N ARG A 178 -1.54 13.52 -4.27
CA ARG A 178 -1.50 14.53 -3.18
C ARG A 178 -0.11 14.74 -2.57
N ASP A 179 0.91 14.07 -3.11
CA ASP A 179 2.29 14.13 -2.64
C ASP A 179 3.22 14.65 -3.74
N ALA A 180 4.25 15.40 -3.38
CA ALA A 180 5.31 15.80 -4.29
C ALA A 180 6.66 15.92 -3.58
N ASP A 181 7.72 15.43 -4.22
CA ASP A 181 9.09 15.71 -3.83
C ASP A 181 9.47 17.09 -4.38
N ILE A 182 9.85 18.02 -3.51
CA ILE A 182 10.29 19.35 -3.89
C ILE A 182 11.78 19.49 -3.55
N GLY A 183 12.60 19.71 -4.56
CA GLY A 183 14.03 19.91 -4.38
C GLY A 183 14.32 21.18 -3.58
N PHE A 184 15.39 21.17 -2.81
CA PHE A 184 15.80 22.37 -2.07
C PHE A 184 16.34 23.43 -3.01
N TYR A 185 16.09 24.69 -2.70
CA TYR A 185 16.92 25.77 -3.23
C TYR A 185 18.34 25.62 -2.66
N LEU A 186 19.33 25.45 -3.55
CA LEU A 186 20.73 25.30 -3.19
C LEU A 186 21.51 26.52 -3.67
N LEU A 187 22.57 26.86 -2.94
CA LEU A 187 23.55 27.86 -3.31
C LEU A 187 24.83 27.16 -3.75
N GLY A 188 25.38 27.60 -4.87
CA GLY A 188 26.72 27.24 -5.31
C GLY A 188 27.80 28.09 -4.61
N PRO A 189 29.09 27.83 -4.91
CA PRO A 189 30.22 28.57 -4.34
C PRO A 189 30.19 30.07 -4.68
N ASP A 190 29.58 30.43 -5.80
CA ASP A 190 29.42 31.81 -6.28
C ASP A 190 28.27 32.57 -5.59
N GLY A 191 27.56 31.92 -4.65
CA GLY A 191 26.39 32.47 -3.98
C GLY A 191 25.15 32.58 -4.87
N LYS A 192 25.18 32.06 -6.09
CA LYS A 192 24.01 31.96 -6.96
C LYS A 192 23.29 30.64 -6.71
N GLN A 193 22.06 30.54 -7.24
CA GLN A 193 21.32 29.30 -7.14
C GLN A 193 22.04 28.19 -7.94
N TYR A 194 22.25 27.05 -7.29
CA TYR A 194 22.72 25.82 -7.90
C TYR A 194 21.53 24.92 -8.21
N ILE A 195 21.46 24.41 -9.45
CA ILE A 195 20.40 23.52 -9.92
C ILE A 195 21.03 22.14 -10.16
N PRO A 196 20.80 21.14 -9.30
CA PRO A 196 21.36 19.81 -9.45
C PRO A 196 20.63 18.99 -10.53
N LYS A 197 21.24 17.89 -10.97
CA LYS A 197 20.58 16.89 -11.85
C LYS A 197 19.51 16.06 -11.13
N GLY A 198 19.62 15.92 -9.81
CA GLY A 198 18.72 15.13 -8.97
C GLY A 198 18.66 15.67 -7.54
N LEU A 199 17.97 14.95 -6.66
CA LEU A 199 17.86 15.32 -5.24
C LEU A 199 19.20 15.17 -4.51
N VAL A 200 19.61 16.20 -3.77
CA VAL A 200 20.95 16.29 -3.15
C VAL A 200 20.86 16.13 -1.64
N LYS A 201 21.45 15.06 -1.10
CA LYS A 201 21.50 14.79 0.34
C LYS A 201 22.41 15.78 1.05
N LEU A 202 21.83 16.55 1.96
CA LEU A 202 22.52 17.53 2.79
C LEU A 202 22.82 16.96 4.19
N ASP A 203 23.91 17.43 4.80
CA ASP A 203 24.17 17.22 6.21
C ASP A 203 23.24 18.08 7.10
N SER A 204 23.35 17.91 8.43
CA SER A 204 22.52 18.65 9.39
C SER A 204 22.77 20.16 9.42
N ARG A 205 23.88 20.63 8.84
CA ARG A 205 24.23 22.04 8.66
C ARG A 205 23.78 22.59 7.32
N GLY A 206 23.16 21.76 6.48
CA GLY A 206 22.68 22.14 5.16
C GLY A 206 23.80 22.26 4.13
N THR A 207 24.84 21.42 4.23
CA THR A 207 25.96 21.40 3.28
C THR A 207 26.09 20.04 2.60
N ALA A 208 26.58 20.04 1.36
CA ALA A 208 26.92 18.83 0.61
C ALA A 208 27.99 19.12 -0.46
N ILE A 209 28.50 18.06 -1.07
CA ILE A 209 29.26 18.11 -2.30
C ILE A 209 28.45 17.35 -3.35
N ASP A 210 27.98 18.05 -4.39
CA ASP A 210 27.26 17.47 -5.52
C ASP A 210 28.15 17.51 -6.76
N ASN A 211 28.53 16.35 -7.30
CA ASN A 211 29.42 16.24 -8.47
C ASN A 211 30.70 17.09 -8.37
N GLY A 212 31.32 17.12 -7.18
CA GLY A 212 32.53 17.91 -6.91
C GLY A 212 32.27 19.40 -6.60
N VAL A 213 31.02 19.86 -6.67
CA VAL A 213 30.63 21.24 -6.37
C VAL A 213 30.15 21.35 -4.91
N PRO A 214 30.79 22.18 -4.06
CA PRO A 214 30.27 22.49 -2.74
C PRO A 214 28.95 23.25 -2.86
N VAL A 215 27.91 22.74 -2.22
CA VAL A 215 26.58 23.35 -2.23
C VAL A 215 26.05 23.53 -0.81
N ARG A 216 25.22 24.57 -0.63
CA ARG A 216 24.60 24.89 0.65
C ARG A 216 23.11 25.15 0.52
N PHE A 217 22.35 24.75 1.54
CA PHE A 217 20.93 25.04 1.69
C PHE A 217 20.68 26.56 1.69
N ASP A 218 19.88 27.05 0.75
CA ASP A 218 19.44 28.44 0.72
C ASP A 218 18.28 28.63 1.72
N THR A 219 18.60 28.86 2.99
CA THR A 219 17.58 28.98 4.04
C THR A 219 16.54 30.07 3.73
N LYS A 220 16.93 31.16 3.04
CA LYS A 220 16.03 32.27 2.72
C LYS A 220 14.99 31.86 1.68
N LYS A 221 15.43 31.29 0.56
CA LYS A 221 14.50 30.84 -0.51
C LYS A 221 13.67 29.65 -0.07
N ASN A 222 14.25 28.69 0.66
CA ASN A 222 13.50 27.55 1.19
C ASN A 222 12.47 27.99 2.24
N TRP A 223 12.77 28.96 3.11
CA TRP A 223 11.76 29.52 4.00
C TRP A 223 10.65 30.25 3.25
N ALA A 224 10.99 31.02 2.21
CA ALA A 224 9.99 31.67 1.37
C ALA A 224 9.03 30.65 0.74
N LEU A 225 9.53 29.51 0.26
CA LEU A 225 8.69 28.40 -0.22
C LEU A 225 7.77 27.85 0.88
N VAL A 226 8.30 27.58 2.08
CA VAL A 226 7.48 27.12 3.22
C VAL A 226 6.36 28.10 3.52
N LYS A 227 6.68 29.39 3.57
CA LYS A 227 5.70 30.46 3.81
C LYS A 227 4.63 30.52 2.72
N THR A 228 5.00 30.40 1.44
CA THR A 228 4.02 30.44 0.34
C THR A 228 3.07 29.26 0.38
N LEU A 229 3.57 28.06 0.71
CA LEU A 229 2.76 26.85 0.85
C LEU A 229 1.80 26.95 2.04
N LEU A 230 2.25 27.43 3.18
CA LEU A 230 1.43 27.54 4.41
C LEU A 230 0.43 28.70 4.39
N SER A 231 0.62 29.66 3.49
CA SER A 231 -0.27 30.82 3.34
C SER A 231 -1.19 30.68 2.12
N ASP A 232 -1.24 29.51 1.49
CA ASP A 232 -2.11 29.30 0.34
C ASP A 232 -3.57 29.06 0.77
N SER A 233 -4.50 29.64 0.01
CA SER A 233 -5.94 29.51 0.26
C SER A 233 -6.59 28.37 -0.51
N LEU A 234 -5.92 27.86 -1.56
CA LEU A 234 -6.45 26.77 -2.40
C LEU A 234 -6.18 25.41 -1.76
N VAL A 235 -5.02 25.25 -1.12
CA VAL A 235 -4.61 23.98 -0.51
C VAL A 235 -4.36 24.12 0.98
N SER A 236 -4.63 23.05 1.71
CA SER A 236 -4.20 22.89 3.09
C SER A 236 -3.06 21.88 3.14
N VAL A 237 -1.87 22.32 3.56
CA VAL A 237 -0.72 21.43 3.73
C VAL A 237 -0.92 20.54 4.95
N GLN A 238 -0.79 19.23 4.76
CA GLN A 238 -0.80 18.26 5.85
C GLN A 238 0.60 18.01 6.41
N TRP A 239 1.59 17.86 5.51
CA TRP A 239 2.98 17.61 5.87
C TRP A 239 3.93 18.26 4.89
N LEU A 240 5.09 18.64 5.40
CA LEU A 240 6.24 19.02 4.60
C LEU A 240 7.47 18.31 5.22
N PHE A 241 7.65 17.03 4.90
CA PHE A 241 8.67 16.25 5.59
C PHE A 241 10.07 16.74 5.22
N VAL A 242 10.91 16.86 6.24
CA VAL A 242 12.28 17.35 6.13
C VAL A 242 13.10 16.89 7.34
N SER A 243 14.41 16.76 7.17
CA SER A 243 15.30 16.38 8.27
C SER A 243 15.30 17.37 9.43
N LYS A 244 15.55 16.87 10.64
CA LYS A 244 15.57 17.69 11.87
C LYS A 244 16.58 18.84 11.81
N GLY A 245 17.73 18.63 11.16
CA GLY A 245 18.77 19.66 11.00
C GLY A 245 18.27 20.84 10.17
N LEU A 246 17.73 20.55 8.98
CA LEU A 246 17.20 21.58 8.07
C LEU A 246 15.94 22.26 8.64
N ARG A 247 15.06 21.50 9.33
CA ARG A 247 13.94 22.07 10.10
C ARG A 247 14.42 23.16 11.07
N LYS A 248 15.48 22.87 11.83
CA LYS A 248 16.05 23.84 12.80
C LYS A 248 16.57 25.10 12.10
N LEU A 249 17.20 24.97 10.94
CA LEU A 249 17.66 26.12 10.15
C LEU A 249 16.49 27.01 9.71
N LEU A 250 15.40 26.42 9.23
CA LEU A 250 14.21 27.13 8.77
C LEU A 250 13.52 27.89 9.90
N LEU A 251 13.25 27.21 11.02
CA LEU A 251 12.54 27.83 12.16
C LEU A 251 13.38 28.94 12.80
N LYS A 252 14.68 28.73 12.98
CA LYS A 252 15.59 29.77 13.49
C LYS A 252 15.63 30.98 12.56
N HIS A 253 15.59 30.76 11.24
CA HIS A 253 15.55 31.86 10.27
C HIS A 253 14.24 32.63 10.36
N ALA A 254 13.11 31.94 10.45
CA ALA A 254 11.79 32.56 10.60
C ALA A 254 11.70 33.44 11.86
N GLU A 255 12.19 32.94 12.99
CA GLU A 255 12.30 33.70 14.24
C GLU A 255 13.20 34.94 14.06
N ALA A 256 14.37 34.76 13.45
CA ALA A 256 15.36 35.83 13.29
C ALA A 256 14.90 36.98 12.38
N ILE A 257 14.03 36.71 11.40
CA ILE A 257 13.46 37.74 10.53
C ILE A 257 12.12 38.30 11.05
N GLY A 258 11.67 37.87 12.23
CA GLY A 258 10.45 38.36 12.88
C GLY A 258 9.16 37.90 12.21
N GLU A 259 9.09 36.66 11.69
CA GLU A 259 7.83 36.12 11.16
C GLU A 259 6.75 36.02 12.26
N PRO A 260 5.47 36.13 11.89
CA PRO A 260 4.37 35.96 12.84
C PRO A 260 4.44 34.63 13.60
N ALA A 261 4.20 34.68 14.91
CA ALA A 261 4.31 33.51 15.79
C ALA A 261 3.37 32.36 15.37
N ASP A 262 2.19 32.68 14.84
CA ASP A 262 1.26 31.68 14.32
C ASP A 262 1.80 30.97 13.07
N LEU A 263 2.47 31.69 12.16
CA LEU A 263 3.13 31.10 10.99
C LEU A 263 4.30 30.18 11.40
N ILE A 264 5.11 30.60 12.38
CA ILE A 264 6.20 29.77 12.92
C ILE A 264 5.64 28.51 13.58
N ALA A 265 4.56 28.62 14.35
CA ALA A 265 3.88 27.48 14.97
C ALA A 265 3.36 26.50 13.90
N LYS A 266 2.68 27.02 12.86
CA LYS A 266 2.22 26.20 11.72
C LYS A 266 3.38 25.49 11.03
N ALA A 267 4.47 26.20 10.73
CA ALA A 267 5.67 25.62 10.15
C ALA A 267 6.27 24.53 11.06
N GLY A 268 6.27 24.76 12.38
CA GLY A 268 6.72 23.80 13.38
C GLY A 268 5.92 22.50 13.38
N GLU A 269 4.63 22.55 13.05
CA GLU A 269 3.75 21.38 12.93
C GLU A 269 3.96 20.59 11.62
N VAL A 270 4.14 21.25 10.47
CA VAL A 270 4.29 20.54 9.18
C VAL A 270 5.71 20.08 8.88
N LEU A 271 6.73 20.85 9.30
CA LEU A 271 8.13 20.52 9.08
C LEU A 271 8.52 19.41 10.03
N ALA A 272 8.47 18.16 9.55
CA ALA A 272 8.68 17.00 10.39
C ALA A 272 9.62 15.98 9.74
N GLN A 273 10.46 15.36 10.57
CA GLN A 273 11.21 14.19 10.13
C GLN A 273 10.41 12.92 10.47
N PRO A 274 10.12 12.06 9.49
CA PRO A 274 9.44 10.80 9.77
C PRO A 274 10.33 9.85 10.58
N ALA A 275 9.71 9.09 11.49
CA ALA A 275 10.43 8.27 12.47
C ALA A 275 10.93 6.91 11.91
N ARG A 276 10.32 6.40 10.83
CA ARG A 276 10.54 5.03 10.32
C ARG A 276 10.86 4.99 8.82
N SER A 277 11.42 6.07 8.28
CA SER A 277 11.81 6.18 6.87
C SER A 277 13.06 7.07 6.73
N SER A 278 13.51 7.29 5.48
CA SER A 278 14.58 8.25 5.16
C SER A 278 14.33 9.61 5.85
N PRO A 279 15.37 10.31 6.33
CA PRO A 279 15.22 11.56 7.07
C PRO A 279 14.73 12.74 6.21
N HIS A 280 14.58 12.59 4.89
CA HIS A 280 14.23 13.70 3.97
C HIS A 280 15.23 14.85 4.09
N ASN A 281 16.52 14.51 3.96
CA ASN A 281 17.61 15.48 3.92
C ASN A 281 18.05 15.82 2.50
N ASP A 282 17.30 15.40 1.48
CA ASP A 282 17.54 15.67 0.06
C ASP A 282 16.39 16.39 -0.67
N HIS A 283 15.23 16.51 -0.03
CA HIS A 283 14.06 17.21 -0.53
C HIS A 283 13.08 17.55 0.59
N PHE A 284 12.12 18.43 0.28
CA PHE A 284 10.86 18.50 1.02
C PHE A 284 9.88 17.50 0.41
N HIS A 285 9.32 16.62 1.22
CA HIS A 285 8.14 15.83 0.80
C HIS A 285 6.88 16.60 1.18
N LEU A 286 6.26 17.22 0.20
CA LEU A 286 4.99 17.94 0.35
C LEU A 286 3.82 16.94 0.34
N ARG A 287 2.89 17.08 1.28
CA ARG A 287 1.57 16.44 1.23
C ARG A 287 0.47 17.45 1.50
N ILE A 288 -0.55 17.45 0.66
CA ILE A 288 -1.78 18.24 0.87
C ILE A 288 -2.94 17.36 1.37
N TYR A 289 -3.84 17.97 2.13
CA TYR A 289 -5.10 17.35 2.55
C TYR A 289 -6.02 17.08 1.36
N CYS A 290 -7.00 16.18 1.53
CA CYS A 290 -8.07 15.99 0.56
C CYS A 290 -8.85 17.29 0.31
N SER A 291 -9.10 17.64 -0.96
CA SER A 291 -9.99 18.75 -1.29
C SER A 291 -11.44 18.42 -0.88
N ALA A 292 -12.32 19.43 -0.87
CA ALA A 292 -13.73 19.21 -0.56
C ALA A 292 -14.40 18.29 -1.59
N ASP A 293 -13.99 18.40 -2.86
CA ASP A 293 -14.49 17.61 -3.98
C ASP A 293 -13.96 16.18 -3.94
N ASP A 294 -12.66 16.00 -3.66
CA ASP A 294 -12.02 14.70 -3.45
C ASP A 294 -12.72 13.88 -2.34
N GLN A 295 -13.10 14.53 -1.25
CA GLN A 295 -13.81 13.87 -0.14
C GLN A 295 -15.18 13.34 -0.55
N LEU A 296 -15.85 13.93 -1.56
CA LEU A 296 -17.12 13.43 -2.09
C LEU A 296 -16.97 12.15 -2.92
N GLU A 297 -15.74 11.78 -3.28
CA GLU A 297 -15.44 10.67 -4.20
C GLU A 297 -14.56 9.58 -3.56
N GLY A 298 -14.29 9.66 -2.26
CA GLY A 298 -13.57 8.62 -1.51
C GLY A 298 -12.15 8.97 -1.09
N CYS A 299 -11.74 10.24 -1.14
CA CYS A 299 -10.45 10.63 -0.58
C CYS A 299 -10.42 10.46 0.93
N VAL A 300 -9.31 9.90 1.44
CA VAL A 300 -9.12 9.68 2.87
C VAL A 300 -7.76 10.24 3.31
N ASP A 301 -7.80 11.15 4.27
CA ASP A 301 -6.60 11.63 4.96
C ASP A 301 -6.06 10.59 5.95
N PHE A 302 -4.73 10.55 6.07
CA PHE A 302 -4.05 9.59 6.95
C PHE A 302 -2.89 10.25 7.69
N GLY A 303 -2.70 9.89 8.96
CA GLY A 303 -1.67 10.43 9.85
C GLY A 303 -2.19 11.49 10.80
N SER A 304 -1.28 12.18 11.48
CA SER A 304 -1.62 13.23 12.43
C SER A 304 -2.19 14.46 11.72
N ASN A 305 -3.27 15.00 12.26
CA ASN A 305 -3.87 16.23 11.76
C ASN A 305 -3.17 17.47 12.30
N ARG A 306 -3.05 18.50 11.45
CA ARG A 306 -2.55 19.84 11.79
C ARG A 306 -3.63 20.61 12.54
N SER A 307 -3.23 21.63 13.30
CA SER A 307 -4.16 22.51 14.02
C SER A 307 -5.21 23.21 13.14
N TRP A 308 -4.98 23.32 11.83
CA TRP A 308 -5.94 23.87 10.84
C TRP A 308 -6.72 22.81 10.05
N TYR A 309 -6.62 21.53 10.43
CA TYR A 309 -7.40 20.48 9.76
C TYR A 309 -8.91 20.74 9.96
N ALA A 310 -9.62 20.96 8.85
CA ALA A 310 -11.03 21.33 8.87
C ALA A 310 -11.98 20.17 9.25
N GLY A 311 -11.47 18.93 9.33
CA GLY A 311 -12.30 17.76 9.58
C GLY A 311 -12.97 17.20 8.31
N PRO A 312 -13.77 16.13 8.45
CA PRO A 312 -14.52 15.56 7.34
C PRO A 312 -15.54 16.55 6.76
N ASN A 313 -15.64 16.60 5.43
CA ASN A 313 -16.63 17.42 4.74
C ASN A 313 -18.07 16.99 5.11
N PRO A 314 -18.91 17.88 5.67
CA PRO A 314 -20.26 17.54 6.11
C PRO A 314 -21.17 17.06 4.96
N LYS A 315 -20.85 17.41 3.71
CA LYS A 315 -21.59 16.96 2.52
C LYS A 315 -21.38 15.48 2.19
N VAL A 316 -20.36 14.82 2.75
CA VAL A 316 -20.09 13.39 2.49
C VAL A 316 -21.27 12.50 2.90
N SER A 317 -21.90 12.78 4.05
CA SER A 317 -23.10 12.03 4.47
C SER A 317 -24.27 12.21 3.49
N ALA A 318 -24.46 13.43 2.97
CA ALA A 318 -25.48 13.70 1.96
C ALA A 318 -25.17 13.02 0.62
N ARG A 319 -23.90 12.98 0.22
CA ARG A 319 -23.41 12.24 -0.95
C ARG A 319 -23.69 10.75 -0.85
N ILE A 320 -23.36 10.13 0.29
CA ILE A 320 -23.63 8.71 0.53
C ILE A 320 -25.13 8.43 0.47
N LYS A 321 -25.97 9.27 1.07
CA LYS A 321 -27.44 9.14 0.99
C LYS A 321 -27.95 9.24 -0.45
N GLU A 322 -27.42 10.17 -1.24
CA GLU A 322 -27.76 10.30 -2.65
C GLU A 322 -27.37 9.05 -3.45
N LEU A 323 -26.14 8.55 -3.28
CA LEU A 323 -25.66 7.34 -3.95
C LEU A 323 -26.46 6.10 -3.54
N ILE A 324 -26.82 5.97 -2.27
CA ILE A 324 -27.72 4.92 -1.77
C ILE A 324 -29.08 4.99 -2.47
N ARG A 325 -29.63 6.18 -2.73
CA ARG A 325 -30.85 6.33 -3.53
C ARG A 325 -30.62 5.92 -4.99
N LEU A 326 -29.55 6.38 -5.63
CA LEU A 326 -29.21 6.05 -7.03
C LEU A 326 -28.96 4.55 -7.23
N SER A 327 -28.40 3.87 -6.24
CA SER A 327 -28.19 2.41 -6.26
C SER A 327 -29.50 1.60 -6.28
N ARG A 328 -30.67 2.24 -6.21
CA ARG A 328 -32.00 1.63 -6.38
C ARG A 328 -32.70 2.03 -7.69
N SER A 329 -31.96 2.67 -8.61
CA SER A 329 -32.49 3.03 -9.93
C SER A 329 -32.96 1.80 -10.71
N ASN A 330 -33.99 1.98 -11.55
CA ASN A 330 -34.41 0.95 -12.49
C ASN A 330 -33.33 0.64 -13.54
N ASP A 331 -32.46 1.61 -13.84
CA ASP A 331 -31.34 1.45 -14.77
C ASP A 331 -30.15 0.73 -14.08
N PRO A 332 -29.76 -0.48 -14.52
CA PRO A 332 -28.61 -1.20 -13.98
C PRO A 332 -27.28 -0.44 -14.11
N LYS A 333 -27.10 0.37 -15.16
CA LYS A 333 -25.89 1.20 -15.31
C LYS A 333 -25.76 2.20 -14.17
N VAL A 334 -26.86 2.88 -13.83
CA VAL A 334 -26.89 3.83 -12.69
C VAL A 334 -26.62 3.11 -11.38
N ARG A 335 -27.16 1.90 -11.19
CA ARG A 335 -26.88 1.10 -9.99
C ARG A 335 -25.41 0.71 -9.90
N ARG A 336 -24.82 0.22 -10.98
CA ARG A 336 -23.40 -0.14 -11.06
C ARG A 336 -22.50 1.06 -10.79
N ASP A 337 -22.79 2.20 -11.42
CA ASP A 337 -22.03 3.44 -11.22
C ASP A 337 -22.12 3.91 -9.76
N ALA A 338 -23.30 3.81 -9.13
CA ALA A 338 -23.46 4.07 -7.70
C ALA A 338 -22.63 3.12 -6.83
N ALA A 339 -22.54 1.83 -7.21
CA ALA A 339 -21.72 0.86 -6.50
C ALA A 339 -20.22 1.20 -6.57
N ILE A 340 -19.73 1.70 -7.72
CA ILE A 340 -18.33 2.13 -7.86
C ILE A 340 -18.01 3.23 -6.85
N VAL A 341 -18.83 4.28 -6.79
CA VAL A 341 -18.58 5.42 -5.90
C VAL A 341 -18.77 5.05 -4.43
N LEU A 342 -19.84 4.32 -4.08
CA LEU A 342 -20.04 3.80 -2.72
C LEU A 342 -18.89 2.90 -2.26
N GLY A 343 -18.33 2.09 -3.16
CA GLY A 343 -17.16 1.26 -2.89
C GLY A 343 -15.90 2.07 -2.55
N ARG A 344 -15.78 3.30 -3.03
CA ARG A 344 -14.63 4.18 -2.74
C ARG A 344 -14.79 4.97 -1.44
N MET A 345 -16.01 5.10 -0.93
CA MET A 345 -16.32 5.93 0.24
C MET A 345 -15.99 5.26 1.58
N GLU A 346 -15.83 3.94 1.61
CA GLU A 346 -15.52 3.09 2.79
C GLU A 346 -16.42 3.28 4.05
N ASP A 347 -17.45 4.13 3.99
CA ASP A 347 -18.42 4.40 5.07
C ASP A 347 -19.31 3.19 5.39
N GLU A 348 -19.71 3.02 6.65
CA GLU A 348 -20.49 1.86 7.10
C GLU A 348 -21.85 1.74 6.39
N ALA A 349 -22.56 2.85 6.15
CA ALA A 349 -23.83 2.81 5.42
C ALA A 349 -23.60 2.47 3.94
N ALA A 350 -22.50 2.94 3.35
CA ALA A 350 -22.09 2.56 2.00
C ALA A 350 -21.76 1.06 1.91
N GLN A 351 -20.94 0.53 2.82
CA GLN A 351 -20.63 -0.91 2.88
C GLN A 351 -21.91 -1.74 3.01
N ASN A 352 -22.80 -1.36 3.92
CA ASN A 352 -24.08 -2.05 4.12
C ASN A 352 -24.93 -2.10 2.85
N ARG A 353 -24.96 -1.00 2.09
CA ARG A 353 -25.68 -0.97 0.80
C ARG A 353 -24.99 -1.85 -0.23
N ILE A 354 -23.67 -1.78 -0.38
CA ILE A 354 -22.91 -2.61 -1.31
C ILE A 354 -23.16 -4.10 -1.06
N PHE A 355 -23.17 -4.55 0.20
CA PHE A 355 -23.50 -5.95 0.50
C PHE A 355 -24.91 -6.35 0.07
N GLN A 356 -25.90 -5.45 0.10
CA GLN A 356 -27.24 -5.74 -0.42
C GLN A 356 -27.25 -5.89 -1.94
N MET A 357 -26.34 -5.20 -2.63
CA MET A 357 -26.23 -5.24 -4.10
C MET A 357 -25.61 -6.55 -4.62
N LEU A 358 -25.08 -7.41 -3.74
CA LEU A 358 -24.72 -8.78 -4.11
C LEU A 358 -25.93 -9.66 -4.45
N SER A 359 -27.15 -9.18 -4.20
CA SER A 359 -28.40 -9.82 -4.61
C SER A 359 -29.15 -9.02 -5.67
N ASP A 360 -28.44 -8.15 -6.40
CA ASP A 360 -29.02 -7.44 -7.54
C ASP A 360 -29.37 -8.42 -8.66
N LYS A 361 -30.40 -8.09 -9.45
CA LYS A 361 -30.83 -8.90 -10.60
C LYS A 361 -29.90 -8.80 -11.80
N ASP A 362 -29.05 -7.78 -11.83
CA ASP A 362 -28.09 -7.53 -12.90
C ASP A 362 -26.69 -7.99 -12.49
N GLU A 363 -26.13 -8.92 -13.27
CA GLU A 363 -24.83 -9.54 -12.96
C GLU A 363 -23.69 -8.53 -12.90
N ALA A 364 -23.71 -7.47 -13.73
CA ALA A 364 -22.66 -6.46 -13.72
C ALA A 364 -22.69 -5.63 -12.43
N VAL A 365 -23.88 -5.40 -11.86
CA VAL A 365 -24.04 -4.75 -10.56
C VAL A 365 -23.52 -5.65 -9.44
N VAL A 366 -23.86 -6.94 -9.45
CA VAL A 366 -23.39 -7.93 -8.46
C VAL A 366 -21.87 -8.03 -8.48
N HIS A 367 -21.27 -8.16 -9.66
CA HIS A 367 -19.82 -8.23 -9.84
C HIS A 367 -19.13 -6.96 -9.32
N GLN A 368 -19.67 -5.78 -9.64
CA GLN A 368 -19.13 -4.51 -9.15
C GLN A 368 -19.23 -4.38 -7.62
N ALA A 369 -20.31 -4.85 -7.00
CA ALA A 369 -20.45 -4.88 -5.56
C ALA A 369 -19.40 -5.80 -4.90
N ALA A 370 -19.11 -6.95 -5.51
CA ALA A 370 -18.07 -7.86 -5.04
C ALA A 370 -16.66 -7.25 -5.15
N ILE A 371 -16.36 -6.55 -6.25
CA ILE A 371 -15.11 -5.78 -6.41
C ILE A 371 -14.99 -4.71 -5.33
N ALA A 372 -16.05 -3.95 -5.07
CA ALA A 372 -16.04 -2.91 -4.03
C ALA A 372 -15.70 -3.50 -2.65
N ILE A 373 -16.31 -4.64 -2.28
CA ILE A 373 -16.02 -5.31 -1.00
C ILE A 373 -14.57 -5.79 -0.93
N LYS A 374 -14.04 -6.33 -2.03
CA LYS A 374 -12.64 -6.76 -2.13
C LYS A 374 -11.66 -5.60 -1.91
N GLU A 375 -11.97 -4.41 -2.43
CA GLU A 375 -11.07 -3.26 -2.36
C GLU A 375 -11.09 -2.51 -1.02
N TYR A 376 -12.09 -2.72 -0.17
CA TYR A 376 -12.17 -2.06 1.14
C TYR A 376 -10.90 -2.26 1.97
N SER A 377 -10.37 -1.16 2.49
CA SER A 377 -9.23 -1.17 3.39
C SER A 377 -9.62 -1.56 4.82
N ALA A 378 -10.89 -1.41 5.19
CA ALA A 378 -11.44 -1.72 6.51
C ALA A 378 -12.85 -2.32 6.39
N PRO A 379 -12.99 -3.57 5.89
CA PRO A 379 -14.29 -4.25 5.87
C PRO A 379 -14.81 -4.48 7.30
N THR A 380 -16.13 -4.36 7.48
CA THR A 380 -16.75 -4.36 8.82
C THR A 380 -17.10 -5.75 9.35
N ASP A 381 -17.55 -6.68 8.51
CA ASP A 381 -18.14 -7.95 8.96
C ASP A 381 -17.59 -9.16 8.19
N PRO A 382 -16.62 -9.91 8.77
CA PRO A 382 -16.07 -11.10 8.12
C PRO A 382 -17.07 -12.26 8.06
N ASP A 383 -18.02 -12.35 9.00
CA ASP A 383 -18.98 -13.46 9.05
C ASP A 383 -20.07 -13.29 8.00
N ARG A 384 -20.48 -12.05 7.73
CA ARG A 384 -21.34 -11.73 6.59
C ARG A 384 -20.64 -12.06 5.27
N ILE A 385 -19.36 -11.72 5.11
CA ILE A 385 -18.56 -12.08 3.92
C ILE A 385 -18.54 -13.60 3.74
N ILE A 386 -18.21 -14.37 4.78
CA ILE A 386 -18.18 -15.83 4.74
C ILE A 386 -19.55 -16.41 4.37
N LYS A 387 -20.63 -15.90 4.98
CA LYS A 387 -22.00 -16.37 4.71
C LYS A 387 -22.36 -16.21 3.24
N VAL A 388 -22.04 -15.06 2.63
CA VAL A 388 -22.33 -14.83 1.21
C VAL A 388 -21.40 -15.65 0.33
N LEU A 389 -20.09 -15.65 0.61
CA LEU A 389 -19.08 -16.44 -0.10
C LEU A 389 -19.50 -17.91 -0.23
N LEU A 390 -19.96 -18.53 0.84
CA LEU A 390 -20.31 -19.95 0.85
C LEU A 390 -21.60 -20.26 0.07
N ARG A 391 -22.50 -19.30 -0.11
CA ARG A 391 -23.86 -19.53 -0.65
C ARG A 391 -24.11 -18.92 -2.02
N HIS A 392 -23.32 -17.94 -2.44
CA HIS A 392 -23.51 -17.25 -3.71
C HIS A 392 -23.41 -18.23 -4.89
N GLU A 393 -24.10 -18.01 -6.00
CA GLU A 393 -24.02 -18.96 -7.12
C GLU A 393 -22.75 -18.76 -7.97
N SER A 394 -22.34 -17.51 -8.20
CA SER A 394 -21.11 -17.19 -8.93
C SER A 394 -19.84 -17.42 -8.10
N ASP A 395 -18.95 -18.26 -8.63
CA ASP A 395 -17.63 -18.54 -8.05
C ASP A 395 -16.66 -17.37 -8.17
N THR A 396 -16.79 -16.53 -9.21
CA THR A 396 -16.02 -15.28 -9.37
C THR A 396 -16.35 -14.30 -8.24
N VAL A 397 -17.64 -14.11 -7.93
CA VAL A 397 -18.09 -13.28 -6.80
C VAL A 397 -17.56 -13.84 -5.48
N ALA A 398 -17.67 -15.15 -5.27
CA ALA A 398 -17.12 -15.81 -4.08
C ALA A 398 -15.60 -15.63 -3.96
N GLY A 399 -14.86 -15.68 -5.08
CA GLY A 399 -13.42 -15.41 -5.13
C GLY A 399 -13.05 -13.97 -4.71
N HIS A 400 -13.83 -12.97 -5.14
CA HIS A 400 -13.66 -11.59 -4.67
C HIS A 400 -13.93 -11.44 -3.16
N LEU A 401 -14.99 -12.06 -2.66
CA LEU A 401 -15.31 -12.08 -1.23
C LEU A 401 -14.23 -12.79 -0.41
N PHE A 402 -13.64 -13.87 -0.93
CA PHE A 402 -12.50 -14.53 -0.29
C PHE A 402 -11.30 -13.57 -0.18
N LYS A 403 -10.96 -12.89 -1.28
CA LYS A 403 -9.88 -11.89 -1.30
C LYS A 403 -10.14 -10.75 -0.30
N ALA A 404 -11.39 -10.33 -0.11
CA ALA A 404 -11.77 -9.30 0.88
C ALA A 404 -11.38 -9.68 2.33
N LEU A 405 -11.37 -10.98 2.67
CA LEU A 405 -10.95 -11.44 3.99
C LEU A 405 -9.49 -11.10 4.32
N THR A 406 -8.68 -10.77 3.30
CA THR A 406 -7.27 -10.40 3.48
C THR A 406 -7.06 -8.99 4.03
N ALA A 407 -8.06 -8.12 3.96
CA ALA A 407 -7.99 -6.76 4.51
C ALA A 407 -8.19 -6.72 6.04
N PHE A 408 -8.68 -7.80 6.66
CA PHE A 408 -8.84 -7.85 8.12
C PHE A 408 -7.51 -7.96 8.85
N LYS A 409 -7.47 -7.43 10.07
CA LYS A 409 -6.35 -7.65 11.01
C LYS A 409 -6.11 -9.15 11.17
N ARG A 410 -4.82 -9.54 11.25
CA ARG A 410 -4.36 -10.94 11.32
C ARG A 410 -5.22 -11.84 12.22
N ARG A 411 -5.54 -11.42 13.45
CA ARG A 411 -6.37 -12.20 14.39
C ARG A 411 -7.76 -12.52 13.84
N THR A 412 -8.43 -11.52 13.26
CA THR A 412 -9.77 -11.65 12.68
C THR A 412 -9.71 -12.46 11.39
N GLN A 413 -8.72 -12.18 10.54
CA GLN A 413 -8.46 -12.94 9.32
C GLN A 413 -8.25 -14.42 9.62
N THR A 414 -7.40 -14.78 10.60
CA THR A 414 -7.18 -16.18 10.99
C THR A 414 -8.47 -16.85 11.42
N LYS A 415 -9.29 -16.22 12.27
CA LYS A 415 -10.59 -16.77 12.68
C LYS A 415 -11.53 -16.99 11.50
N ALA A 416 -11.57 -16.05 10.56
CA ALA A 416 -12.39 -16.14 9.36
C ALA A 416 -11.96 -17.32 8.47
N LEU A 417 -10.66 -17.44 8.20
CA LEU A 417 -10.11 -18.51 7.36
C LEU A 417 -10.31 -19.91 7.97
N LEU A 418 -10.22 -20.05 9.30
CA LEU A 418 -10.46 -21.34 9.96
C LEU A 418 -11.90 -21.86 9.74
N LYS A 419 -12.90 -20.96 9.69
CA LYS A 419 -14.29 -21.34 9.40
C LYS A 419 -14.48 -21.90 7.99
N LEU A 420 -13.57 -21.58 7.07
CA LEU A 420 -13.62 -21.99 5.67
C LEU A 420 -13.04 -23.38 5.41
N LEU A 421 -12.32 -23.96 6.38
CA LEU A 421 -11.71 -25.29 6.24
C LEU A 421 -12.73 -26.44 6.10
N ALA A 422 -13.96 -26.23 6.58
CA ALA A 422 -15.04 -27.21 6.45
C ALA A 422 -15.74 -27.17 5.07
N SER A 423 -15.36 -26.25 4.18
CA SER A 423 -16.07 -26.03 2.91
C SER A 423 -15.29 -26.57 1.72
N GLY A 424 -15.87 -27.57 1.04
CA GLY A 424 -15.41 -28.06 -0.26
C GLY A 424 -15.89 -27.25 -1.48
N ARG A 425 -16.59 -26.12 -1.26
CA ARG A 425 -17.05 -25.22 -2.34
C ARG A 425 -15.88 -24.86 -3.26
N GLN A 426 -16.10 -24.87 -4.57
CA GLN A 426 -15.11 -24.41 -5.54
C GLN A 426 -15.09 -22.88 -5.63
N LEU A 427 -13.91 -22.32 -5.87
CA LEU A 427 -13.71 -20.92 -6.23
C LEU A 427 -12.99 -20.86 -7.56
N GLU A 428 -13.48 -20.04 -8.47
CA GLU A 428 -12.78 -19.66 -9.69
C GLU A 428 -11.86 -18.48 -9.39
N PHE A 429 -10.58 -18.65 -9.71
CA PHE A 429 -9.58 -17.60 -9.65
C PHE A 429 -9.18 -17.21 -11.05
N ASP A 430 -9.52 -15.97 -11.42
CA ASP A 430 -9.02 -15.33 -12.62
C ASP A 430 -7.71 -14.60 -12.31
N MET A 431 -6.64 -15.00 -13.01
CA MET A 431 -5.32 -14.37 -12.96
C MET A 431 -4.97 -13.67 -14.27
N GLU A 432 -5.98 -13.25 -15.03
CA GLU A 432 -5.93 -12.59 -16.35
C GLU A 432 -5.38 -13.48 -17.48
N VAL A 433 -4.32 -14.24 -17.23
CA VAL A 433 -3.65 -15.10 -18.21
C VAL A 433 -4.23 -16.52 -18.22
N PHE A 434 -4.76 -16.99 -17.08
CA PHE A 434 -5.46 -18.27 -16.97
C PHE A 434 -6.43 -18.27 -15.79
N LYS A 435 -7.41 -19.16 -15.87
CA LYS A 435 -8.39 -19.42 -14.80
C LYS A 435 -8.12 -20.79 -14.19
N PHE A 436 -8.24 -20.89 -12.88
CA PHE A 436 -8.21 -22.18 -12.21
C PHE A 436 -9.26 -22.23 -11.10
N THR A 437 -9.74 -23.43 -10.83
CA THR A 437 -10.67 -23.69 -9.73
C THR A 437 -9.95 -24.36 -8.58
N SER A 438 -10.26 -23.97 -7.35
CA SER A 438 -9.75 -24.65 -6.16
C SER A 438 -10.79 -24.64 -5.03
N PRO A 439 -10.86 -25.71 -4.23
CA PRO A 439 -11.71 -25.72 -3.05
C PRO A 439 -11.37 -24.56 -2.10
N VAL A 440 -12.40 -23.89 -1.57
CA VAL A 440 -12.29 -22.82 -0.57
C VAL A 440 -11.37 -23.24 0.58
N ARG A 441 -11.51 -24.47 1.08
CA ARG A 441 -10.68 -25.04 2.15
C ARG A 441 -9.18 -25.01 1.82
N ASP A 442 -8.78 -25.30 0.59
CA ASP A 442 -7.38 -25.41 0.19
C ASP A 442 -6.73 -24.02 0.12
N VAL A 443 -7.48 -23.06 -0.41
CA VAL A 443 -7.06 -21.66 -0.51
C VAL A 443 -7.01 -21.02 0.89
N ALA A 444 -7.99 -21.33 1.74
CA ALA A 444 -8.00 -20.90 3.14
C ALA A 444 -6.78 -21.45 3.90
N LEU A 445 -6.44 -22.72 3.68
CA LEU A 445 -5.28 -23.37 4.27
C LEU A 445 -3.97 -22.72 3.82
N ASP A 446 -3.76 -22.52 2.51
CA ASP A 446 -2.59 -21.81 1.99
C ASP A 446 -2.45 -20.41 2.63
N ARG A 447 -3.55 -19.67 2.71
CA ARG A 447 -3.52 -18.34 3.33
C ARG A 447 -3.25 -18.38 4.82
N LEU A 448 -3.78 -19.37 5.54
CA LEU A 448 -3.48 -19.57 6.96
C LEU A 448 -1.98 -19.78 7.15
N CYS A 449 -1.34 -20.63 6.35
CA CYS A 449 0.11 -20.87 6.42
C CYS A 449 0.93 -19.58 6.25
N LYS A 450 0.48 -18.64 5.41
CA LYS A 450 1.17 -17.35 5.17
C LYS A 450 0.93 -16.30 6.26
N VAL A 451 -0.22 -16.31 6.93
CA VAL A 451 -0.64 -15.22 7.84
C VAL A 451 -0.19 -15.45 9.28
N THR A 452 0.27 -16.65 9.61
CA THR A 452 0.30 -17.09 11.00
C THR A 452 1.71 -17.38 11.54
N LYS A 453 1.90 -17.23 12.87
CA LYS A 453 3.11 -17.63 13.63
C LYS A 453 2.71 -18.49 14.84
N ARG A 454 3.59 -19.41 15.27
CA ARG A 454 3.66 -20.28 16.50
C ARG A 454 2.34 -20.69 17.21
N LYS A 455 1.41 -19.77 17.48
CA LYS A 455 0.08 -20.03 18.06
C LYS A 455 -0.96 -20.59 17.07
N ALA A 456 -0.76 -20.41 15.77
CA ALA A 456 -1.74 -20.90 14.80
C ALA A 456 -1.63 -22.39 14.47
N ALA A 457 -0.48 -23.02 14.70
CA ALA A 457 -0.34 -24.48 14.67
C ALA A 457 -1.34 -25.16 15.63
N ILE A 458 -1.38 -24.67 16.87
CA ILE A 458 -2.33 -25.10 17.90
C ILE A 458 -3.78 -24.78 17.49
N THR A 459 -3.99 -23.61 16.87
CA THR A 459 -5.33 -23.18 16.45
C THR A 459 -5.84 -24.01 15.25
N LEU A 460 -4.96 -24.39 14.33
CA LEU A 460 -5.29 -25.26 13.20
C LEU A 460 -5.56 -26.68 13.67
N ALA A 461 -4.75 -27.22 14.58
CA ALA A 461 -5.01 -28.52 15.21
C ALA A 461 -6.39 -28.55 15.90
N GLY A 462 -6.75 -27.47 16.61
CA GLY A 462 -8.09 -27.30 17.16
C GLY A 462 -9.18 -27.23 16.09
N ALA A 463 -8.94 -26.54 14.98
CA ALA A 463 -9.91 -26.45 13.88
C ALA A 463 -10.11 -27.77 13.14
N LEU A 464 -9.07 -28.60 13.02
CA LEU A 464 -9.18 -29.94 12.43
C LEU A 464 -9.98 -30.92 13.27
N SER A 465 -10.18 -30.59 14.54
CA SER A 465 -11.06 -31.34 15.43
C SER A 465 -12.53 -30.89 15.32
N MET A 466 -12.84 -29.88 14.47
CA MET A 466 -14.21 -29.42 14.27
C MET A 466 -15.00 -30.40 13.38
N PRO A 467 -16.29 -30.63 13.69
CA PRO A 467 -17.17 -31.44 12.84
C PRO A 467 -17.27 -30.89 11.41
N GLY A 468 -17.29 -31.79 10.42
CA GLY A 468 -17.44 -31.45 9.00
C GLY A 468 -16.14 -31.05 8.29
N VAL A 469 -15.01 -31.03 8.98
CA VAL A 469 -13.70 -30.79 8.38
C VAL A 469 -13.17 -32.08 7.76
N ASP A 470 -12.84 -32.02 6.48
CA ASP A 470 -12.22 -33.12 5.74
C ASP A 470 -10.71 -33.17 6.05
N VAL A 471 -10.37 -33.89 7.13
CA VAL A 471 -8.99 -34.01 7.62
C VAL A 471 -8.08 -34.66 6.58
N ALA A 472 -8.59 -35.62 5.79
CA ALA A 472 -7.81 -36.30 4.76
C ALA A 472 -7.45 -35.35 3.62
N ALA A 473 -8.41 -34.58 3.10
CA ALA A 473 -8.13 -33.59 2.05
C ALA A 473 -7.15 -32.51 2.52
N ILE A 474 -7.23 -32.10 3.80
CA ILE A 474 -6.26 -31.13 4.36
C ILE A 474 -4.87 -31.75 4.49
N ASP A 475 -4.78 -33.01 4.90
CA ASP A 475 -3.52 -33.74 4.97
C ASP A 475 -2.84 -33.83 3.60
N ASP A 476 -3.58 -34.28 2.58
CA ASP A 476 -3.10 -34.37 1.21
C ASP A 476 -2.61 -33.00 0.70
N ARG A 477 -3.37 -31.94 0.99
CA ARG A 477 -2.97 -30.59 0.60
C ARG A 477 -1.70 -30.11 1.32
N LEU A 478 -1.54 -30.46 2.60
CA LEU A 478 -0.30 -30.16 3.34
C LEU A 478 0.89 -30.93 2.79
N ARG A 479 0.73 -32.20 2.41
CA ARG A 479 1.81 -32.97 1.75
C ARG A 479 2.24 -32.29 0.46
N ILE A 480 1.29 -31.84 -0.36
CA ILE A 480 1.58 -31.10 -1.61
C ILE A 480 2.30 -29.77 -1.34
N LEU A 481 1.83 -28.99 -0.38
CA LEU A 481 2.39 -27.67 -0.08
C LEU A 481 3.83 -27.74 0.46
N THR A 482 4.22 -28.88 1.01
CA THR A 482 5.41 -29.00 1.84
C THR A 482 6.42 -29.99 1.28
N GLY A 483 5.98 -30.88 0.40
CA GLY A 483 6.76 -32.00 -0.11
C GLY A 483 7.02 -33.11 0.91
N MET A 484 6.47 -33.01 2.13
CA MET A 484 6.71 -33.96 3.22
C MET A 484 5.69 -35.10 3.21
N ASN A 485 6.16 -36.31 3.52
CA ASN A 485 5.33 -37.50 3.70
C ASN A 485 5.59 -38.15 5.07
N PRO A 486 4.80 -37.83 6.10
CA PRO A 486 5.01 -38.32 7.45
C PRO A 486 4.78 -39.83 7.64
N ASP A 487 4.20 -40.52 6.65
CA ASP A 487 4.03 -41.98 6.73
C ASP A 487 5.28 -42.74 6.31
N THR A 488 6.17 -42.09 5.55
CA THR A 488 7.39 -42.71 5.00
C THR A 488 8.67 -42.06 5.50
N GLU A 489 8.59 -40.82 6.00
CA GLU A 489 9.74 -40.05 6.46
C GLU A 489 9.87 -40.12 7.98
N THR A 490 11.10 -40.35 8.46
CA THR A 490 11.37 -40.27 9.91
C THR A 490 11.33 -38.83 10.38
N GLU A 491 11.22 -38.61 11.71
CA GLU A 491 11.32 -37.28 12.29
C GLU A 491 12.60 -36.54 11.85
N SER A 492 13.72 -37.27 11.79
CA SER A 492 15.00 -36.76 11.30
C SER A 492 14.98 -36.39 9.81
N ASP A 493 14.30 -37.18 8.97
CA ASP A 493 14.16 -36.88 7.54
C ASP A 493 13.33 -35.62 7.32
N MET A 494 12.21 -35.48 8.04
CA MET A 494 11.38 -34.28 8.00
C MET A 494 12.15 -33.04 8.47
N ILE A 495 12.99 -33.17 9.51
CA ILE A 495 13.89 -32.09 9.96
C ILE A 495 14.90 -31.73 8.88
N ARG A 496 15.52 -32.72 8.23
CA ARG A 496 16.52 -32.49 7.18
C ARG A 496 15.92 -31.79 5.96
N ILE A 497 14.79 -32.30 5.44
CA ILE A 497 14.04 -31.70 4.33
C ILE A 497 13.64 -30.25 4.68
N TRP A 498 13.26 -30.01 5.94
CA TRP A 498 12.98 -28.66 6.45
C TRP A 498 14.23 -27.76 6.45
N GLN A 499 15.38 -28.25 6.92
CA GLN A 499 16.63 -27.46 6.93
C GLN A 499 17.09 -27.11 5.52
N GLU A 500 17.02 -28.07 4.60
CA GLU A 500 17.39 -27.90 3.18
C GLU A 500 16.48 -26.90 2.45
N SER A 501 15.16 -26.93 2.72
CA SER A 501 14.19 -26.04 2.08
C SER A 501 14.15 -24.61 2.64
N THR A 502 14.73 -24.37 3.83
CA THR A 502 14.59 -23.10 4.56
C THR A 502 15.90 -22.39 4.88
N GLY A 503 17.04 -23.09 4.81
CA GLY A 503 18.36 -22.55 5.11
C GLY A 503 18.64 -22.27 6.60
N VAL A 504 17.86 -22.85 7.53
CA VAL A 504 18.01 -22.65 8.99
C VAL A 504 18.81 -23.80 9.62
N SER A 505 19.90 -23.51 10.34
CA SER A 505 20.79 -24.53 10.94
C SER A 505 20.39 -25.00 12.35
N GLU A 506 20.96 -26.14 12.77
CA GLU A 506 20.67 -26.95 13.98
C GLU A 506 20.68 -26.25 15.36
N GLY A 507 21.05 -24.97 15.47
CA GLY A 507 21.28 -24.29 16.76
C GLY A 507 20.04 -24.10 17.68
N ASN A 508 18.83 -24.45 17.24
CA ASN A 508 17.57 -24.23 17.96
C ASN A 508 16.97 -25.52 18.58
N LYS A 509 17.80 -26.44 19.10
CA LYS A 509 17.37 -27.74 19.67
C LYS A 509 16.39 -27.67 20.86
N ARG A 510 16.17 -26.51 21.47
CA ARG A 510 15.25 -26.36 22.61
C ARG A 510 13.75 -26.48 22.25
N TRP A 511 13.44 -26.68 20.97
CA TRP A 511 12.08 -26.60 20.42
C TRP A 511 11.47 -27.94 20.00
N PHE A 512 12.31 -28.98 19.83
CA PHE A 512 11.90 -30.30 19.36
C PHE A 512 11.56 -31.31 20.47
N ARG A 513 11.95 -31.02 21.73
CA ARG A 513 11.70 -31.90 22.88
C ARG A 513 10.40 -31.57 23.61
#